data_AF-A0A963Q5P0-F1
#
_entry.id   AF-A0A963Q5P0-F1
#
_cell.length_a   1.000
_cell.length_b   1.000
_cell.length_c   1.000
_cell.angle_alpha   90.00
_cell.angle_beta   90.00
_cell.angle_gamma   90.00
#
_symmetry.space_group_name_H-M   'P 1'
#
loop_
_entity.id
_entity.type
_entity.pdbx_description
1 polymer ?
#
loop_
_entity_poly.entity_id
_entity_poly.type
_entity_poly.pdbx_seq_one_letter_code
_entity_poly.pdbx_strand_id
1 'polypeptide(L)'
;TSRQRKTIVFVTHSIPEAAFLADRVVVMSARPGRVASIRTVQIARPRVAETRADPELGRLSFEIYSELAGTAAKRDARAGPQW
;
A
#
# COMPACT_ATOMS: atom_id res chain seq x y z
N THR A 1 10.12 -29.48 -17.32
CA THR A 1 9.49 -29.04 -16.06
C THR A 1 8.57 -27.87 -16.33
N SER A 2 7.25 -28.06 -16.30
CA SER A 2 6.30 -26.95 -16.46
C SER A 2 6.40 -26.03 -15.24
N ARG A 3 6.93 -24.82 -15.43
CA ARG A 3 7.04 -23.81 -14.36
C ARG A 3 5.65 -23.20 -14.15
N GLN A 4 4.88 -23.72 -13.21
CA GLN A 4 3.57 -23.14 -12.89
C GLN A 4 3.74 -21.69 -12.43
N ARG A 5 3.01 -20.77 -13.09
CA ARG A 5 2.92 -19.36 -12.69
C ARG A 5 1.91 -19.25 -11.55
N LYS A 6 2.39 -19.24 -10.31
CA LYS A 6 1.56 -19.04 -9.13
C LYS A 6 1.24 -17.56 -8.98
N THR A 7 -0.03 -17.22 -8.85
CA THR A 7 -0.48 -15.88 -8.43
C THR A 7 -0.71 -15.89 -6.93
N ILE A 8 -0.10 -14.95 -6.21
CA ILE A 8 -0.21 -14.83 -4.76
C ILE A 8 -0.78 -13.45 -4.45
N VAL A 9 -1.80 -13.40 -3.59
CA VAL A 9 -2.36 -12.16 -3.04
C VAL A 9 -2.18 -12.22 -1.54
N PHE A 10 -1.56 -11.17 -0.98
CA PHE A 10 -1.35 -11.02 0.46
C PHE A 10 -2.12 -9.79 0.94
N VAL A 11 -2.84 -9.93 2.04
CA VAL A 11 -3.64 -8.87 2.64
C VAL A 11 -3.07 -8.60 4.02
N THR A 12 -2.59 -7.37 4.25
CA THR A 12 -2.03 -6.91 5.52
C THR A 12 -2.47 -5.49 5.80
N HIS A 13 -2.44 -5.10 7.07
CA HIS A 13 -2.61 -3.73 7.52
C HIS A 13 -1.26 -2.98 7.64
N SER A 14 -0.14 -3.66 7.41
CA SER A 14 1.20 -3.07 7.44
C SER A 14 1.63 -2.60 6.05
N ILE A 15 1.66 -1.28 5.85
CA ILE A 15 2.12 -0.67 4.60
C ILE A 15 3.59 -1.02 4.28
N PRO A 16 4.54 -0.93 5.23
CA PRO A 16 5.92 -1.32 4.96
C PRO A 16 6.07 -2.78 4.56
N GLU A 17 5.28 -3.69 5.16
CA GLU A 17 5.28 -5.10 4.80
C GLU A 17 4.73 -5.31 3.38
N ALA A 18 3.62 -4.66 3.04
CA ALA A 18 3.03 -4.72 1.70
C ALA A 18 4.02 -4.21 0.63
N ALA A 19 4.67 -3.07 0.88
CA ALA A 19 5.67 -2.52 -0.02
C ALA A 19 6.89 -3.44 -0.15
N PHE A 20 7.36 -4.04 0.95
CA PHE A 20 8.51 -4.93 0.96
C PHE A 20 8.24 -6.26 0.25
N LEU A 21 7.04 -6.84 0.36
CA LEU A 21 6.76 -8.17 -0.19
C LEU A 21 6.23 -8.14 -1.62
N ALA A 22 5.45 -7.13 -1.99
CA ALA A 22 4.68 -7.15 -3.24
C ALA A 22 5.39 -6.46 -4.40
N ASP A 23 5.07 -6.86 -5.63
CA ASP A 23 5.42 -6.07 -6.84
C ASP A 23 4.36 -4.99 -7.12
N ARG A 24 3.16 -5.18 -6.59
CA ARG A 24 2.02 -4.26 -6.70
C ARG A 24 1.28 -4.19 -5.36
N VAL A 25 1.01 -2.98 -4.90
CA VAL A 25 0.23 -2.71 -3.68
C VAL A 25 -1.11 -2.10 -4.09
N VAL A 26 -2.20 -2.77 -3.72
CA VAL A 26 -3.56 -2.24 -3.91
C VAL A 26 -3.99 -1.59 -2.61
N VAL A 27 -4.21 -0.29 -2.63
CA VAL A 27 -4.64 0.48 -1.46
C VAL A 27 -6.16 0.52 -1.44
N MET A 28 -6.76 0.19 -0.29
CA MET A 28 -8.21 0.24 -0.12
C MET A 28 -8.61 1.46 0.72
N SER A 29 -9.63 2.18 0.30
CA SER A 29 -10.24 3.25 1.10
C SER A 29 -10.97 2.68 2.31
N ALA A 30 -11.08 3.48 3.36
CA ALA A 30 -12.01 3.21 4.44
C ALA A 30 -13.47 3.21 3.92
N ARG A 31 -14.35 2.54 4.68
CA ARG A 31 -15.77 2.28 4.38
C ARG A 31 -16.47 3.38 3.53
N PRO A 32 -17.20 3.01 2.46
CA PRO A 32 -17.26 1.67 1.88
C PRO A 32 -15.93 1.30 1.19
N GLY A 33 -15.46 0.06 1.37
CA GLY A 33 -14.17 -0.38 0.83
C GLY A 33 -14.14 -0.29 -0.70
N ARG A 34 -13.27 0.57 -1.23
CA ARG A 34 -13.03 0.75 -2.67
C ARG A 34 -11.52 0.74 -2.91
N VAL A 35 -11.10 0.42 -4.12
CA VAL A 35 -9.71 0.62 -4.51
C VAL A 35 -9.45 2.12 -4.58
N ALA A 36 -8.60 2.62 -3.70
CA ALA A 36 -8.17 4.02 -3.69
C ALA A 36 -7.07 4.25 -4.73
N SER A 37 -6.09 3.34 -4.78
CA SER A 37 -5.01 3.37 -5.76
C SER A 37 -4.34 2.01 -5.93
N ILE A 38 -3.55 1.88 -6.99
CA ILE A 38 -2.65 0.75 -7.21
C ILE A 38 -1.25 1.31 -7.41
N ARG A 39 -0.32 0.90 -6.55
CA ARG A 39 1.08 1.32 -6.59
C ARG A 39 1.94 0.19 -7.13
N THR A 40 2.88 0.52 -8.02
CA THR A 40 3.88 -0.44 -8.49
C THR A 40 5.14 -0.27 -7.66
N VAL A 41 5.72 -1.37 -7.19
CA VAL A 41 6.94 -1.35 -6.38
C VAL A 41 8.14 -1.52 -7.31
N GLN A 42 8.90 -0.45 -7.56
CA GLN A 42 10.06 -0.44 -8.47
C GLN A 42 11.36 -0.90 -7.80
N ILE A 43 11.26 -1.57 -6.66
CA ILE A 43 12.39 -2.10 -5.90
C ILE A 43 12.67 -3.51 -6.37
N ALA A 44 13.86 -3.72 -6.93
CA ALA A 44 14.28 -4.98 -7.51
C ALA A 44 14.28 -6.14 -6.51
N ARG A 45 14.13 -7.36 -7.03
CA ARG A 45 14.30 -8.61 -6.29
C ARG A 45 15.69 -9.19 -6.53
N PRO A 46 16.27 -9.95 -5.58
CA PRO A 46 15.72 -10.31 -4.26
C PRO A 46 15.78 -9.14 -3.27
N ARG A 47 14.73 -8.98 -2.45
CA ARG A 47 14.71 -8.00 -1.37
C ARG A 47 15.22 -8.67 -0.11
N VAL A 48 16.27 -8.10 0.46
CA VAL A 48 16.98 -8.63 1.65
C VAL A 48 16.72 -7.72 2.85
N ALA A 49 17.30 -8.03 4.01
CA ALA A 49 17.05 -7.26 5.22
C ALA A 49 17.42 -5.78 5.03
N GLU A 50 18.53 -5.51 4.35
CA GLU A 50 19.09 -4.21 4.02
C GLU A 50 18.16 -3.38 3.14
N THR A 51 17.36 -4.04 2.27
CA THR A 51 16.38 -3.36 1.42
C THR A 51 15.32 -2.61 2.24
N ARG A 52 15.13 -2.93 3.53
CA ARG A 52 14.24 -2.16 4.41
C ARG A 52 14.70 -0.72 4.63
N ALA A 53 15.99 -0.45 4.50
CA ALA A 53 16.57 0.88 4.60
C ALA A 53 16.61 1.61 3.25
N ASP A 54 16.11 1.00 2.17
CA ASP A 54 16.04 1.64 0.86
C ASP A 54 15.14 2.89 0.92
N PRO A 55 15.65 4.08 0.57
CA PRO A 55 14.88 5.33 0.58
C PRO A 55 13.61 5.25 -0.27
N GLU A 56 13.62 4.49 -1.36
CA GLU A 56 12.49 4.33 -2.25
C GLU A 56 11.35 3.53 -1.59
N LEU A 57 11.70 2.55 -0.76
CA LEU A 57 10.74 1.79 0.05
C LEU A 57 10.07 2.71 1.09
N GLY A 58 10.87 3.54 1.74
CA GLY A 58 10.40 4.54 2.69
C GLY A 58 9.49 5.57 2.03
N ARG A 59 9.88 6.09 0.87
CA ARG A 59 9.10 7.06 0.08
C ARG A 59 7.75 6.48 -0.33
N LEU A 60 7.73 5.28 -0.90
CA LEU A 60 6.49 4.61 -1.30
C LEU A 60 5.55 4.40 -0.09
N SER A 61 6.12 3.96 1.04
CA SER A 61 5.34 3.75 2.26
C SER A 61 4.72 5.06 2.75
N PHE A 62 5.51 6.13 2.78
CA PHE A 62 5.05 7.47 3.14
C PHE A 62 3.89 7.95 2.25
N GLU A 63 4.01 7.78 0.93
CA GLU A 63 2.96 8.18 -0.02
C GLU A 63 1.63 7.47 0.24
N ILE A 64 1.67 6.18 0.53
CA ILE A 64 0.47 5.39 0.86
C ILE A 64 -0.14 5.88 2.19
N TYR A 65 0.69 6.15 3.20
CA TYR A 65 0.22 6.73 4.47
C TYR A 65 -0.47 8.09 4.25
N SER A 66 0.15 8.99 3.49
CA SER A 66 -0.40 10.32 3.19
C SER A 66 -1.73 10.24 2.44
N GLU A 67 -1.85 9.31 1.49
CA GLU A 67 -3.09 9.08 0.75
C GLU A 67 -4.25 8.65 1.66
N LEU A 68 -3.99 7.72 2.58
CA LEU A 68 -5.01 7.24 3.52
C LEU A 68 -5.38 8.31 4.55
N ALA A 69 -4.41 9.06 5.06
CA ALA A 69 -4.66 10.18 5.97
C ALA A 69 -5.48 11.29 5.29
N GLY A 70 -5.14 11.66 4.06
CA GLY A 70 -5.88 12.66 3.28
C GLY A 70 -7.31 12.22 2.93
N THR A 71 -7.52 10.93 2.70
CA THR A 71 -8.86 10.36 2.48
C THR A 71 -9.71 10.43 3.75
N ALA A 72 -9.14 10.13 4.91
CA ALA A 72 -9.82 10.26 6.20
C ALA A 72 -10.23 11.71 6.47
N ALA A 73 -9.32 12.67 6.27
CA ALA A 73 -9.61 14.10 6.47
C ALA A 73 -10.73 14.62 5.55
N LYS A 74 -10.72 14.23 4.27
CA LYS A 74 -11.79 14.60 3.32
C LYS A 74 -13.14 14.00 3.68
N ARG A 75 -13.18 12.84 4.35
CA ARG A 75 -14.41 12.24 4.84
C ARG A 75 -14.97 13.04 6.01
N ASP A 76 -14.13 13.33 7.01
CA ASP A 76 -14.57 14.03 8.22
C ASP A 76 -15.11 15.44 7.88
N ALA A 77 -14.54 16.10 6.87
CA ALA A 77 -15.05 17.36 6.34
C ALA A 77 -16.42 17.24 5.62
N ARG A 78 -16.76 16.09 5.01
CA ARG A 78 -18.07 15.86 4.36
C ARG A 78 -19.16 15.42 5.32
N ALA A 79 -18.81 14.94 6.51
CA ALA A 79 -19.77 14.44 7.49
C ALA A 79 -20.60 15.56 8.16
N GLY A 80 -20.20 16.84 8.01
CA GLY A 80 -20.88 18.00 8.59
C GLY A 80 -20.87 18.01 10.13
N PRO A 81 -21.09 19.16 10.79
CA PRO A 81 -21.31 19.19 12.23
C PRO A 81 -22.57 18.38 12.57
N GLN A 82 -22.47 17.48 13.55
CA GLN A 82 -23.61 16.77 14.12
C GLN A 82 -24.23 17.63 15.23
N TRP A 83 -24.82 18.78 14.87
CA TRP A 83 -25.68 19.56 15.75
C TRP A 83 -26.58 20.49 14.94
#